data_AF-A0A844XQ59-F1
#
_entry.id   AF-A0A844XQ59-F1
#
_cell.length_a   1.000
_cell.length_b   1.000
_cell.length_c   1.000
_cell.angle_alpha   90.00
_cell.angle_beta   90.00
_cell.angle_gamma   90.00
#
_symmetry.space_group_name_H-M   'P 1'
#
loop_
_entity.id
_entity.type
_entity.pdbx_description
1 polymer ?
#
loop_
_entity_poly.entity_id
_entity_poly.type
_entity_poly.pdbx_seq_one_letter_code
_entity_poly.pdbx_strand_id
1 'polypeptide(L)'
;MCGSVRRTCVVDGDTFWLDGVKIRIADIDTPEISEPRCDYEYQLGMRATHRLVELLNGGPFELRTIGSRDEDQYGRKLRVVTRGGRSLGDQLVSEGLARTWTGRREPWC
;
A
#
# COMPACT_ATOMS: atom_id res chain seq x y z
N MET A 1 -7.67 9.96 3.06
CA MET A 1 -8.13 8.78 3.82
C MET A 1 -9.54 8.41 3.39
N CYS A 2 -9.88 7.12 3.33
CA CYS A 2 -11.21 6.65 2.90
C CYS A 2 -12.32 6.96 3.91
N GLY A 3 -13.45 7.48 3.41
CA GLY A 3 -14.73 7.58 4.15
C GLY A 3 -15.70 6.45 3.78
N SER A 4 -17.00 6.68 4.02
CA SER A 4 -18.09 5.69 3.80
C SER A 4 -18.27 5.28 2.33
N VAL A 5 -17.93 6.16 1.39
CA VAL A 5 -17.93 5.89 -0.06
C VAL A 5 -16.50 5.75 -0.53
N ARG A 6 -16.15 4.59 -1.07
CA ARG A 6 -14.78 4.25 -1.50
C ARG A 6 -14.69 4.26 -3.03
N ARG A 7 -14.27 5.41 -3.57
CA ARG A 7 -14.00 5.59 -5.01
C ARG A 7 -12.49 5.69 -5.26
N THR A 8 -11.89 6.78 -4.80
CA THR A 8 -10.44 7.01 -4.89
C THR A 8 -9.95 7.50 -3.55
N CYS A 9 -9.32 6.63 -2.77
CA CYS A 9 -8.91 6.93 -1.40
C CYS A 9 -7.91 5.91 -0.86
N VAL A 10 -7.03 6.33 0.04
CA VAL A 10 -6.07 5.45 0.72
C VAL A 10 -6.68 4.84 1.97
N VAL A 11 -6.50 3.53 2.14
CA VAL A 11 -6.95 2.74 3.28
C VAL A 11 -5.83 2.67 4.33
N ASP A 12 -4.67 2.17 3.94
CA ASP A 12 -3.46 2.03 4.77
C ASP A 12 -2.19 2.23 3.92
N GLY A 13 -1.01 1.86 4.44
CA GLY A 13 0.29 2.08 3.80
C GLY A 13 0.52 1.30 2.50
N ASP A 14 -0.32 0.31 2.17
CA ASP A 14 -0.17 -0.51 0.97
C ASP A 14 -1.49 -0.83 0.27
N THR A 15 -2.62 -0.33 0.78
CA THR A 15 -3.95 -0.57 0.22
C THR A 15 -4.67 0.74 -0.05
N PHE A 16 -5.18 0.89 -1.28
CA PHE A 16 -5.97 2.04 -1.69
C PHE A 16 -7.06 1.65 -2.68
N TRP A 17 -8.04 2.53 -2.84
CA TRP A 17 -9.04 2.48 -3.88
C TRP A 17 -8.68 3.48 -4.97
N LEU A 18 -8.87 3.07 -6.23
CA LEU A 18 -8.75 3.91 -7.41
C LEU A 18 -9.93 3.63 -8.33
N ASP A 19 -10.77 4.63 -8.56
CA ASP A 19 -11.95 4.56 -9.42
C ASP A 19 -12.88 3.36 -9.12
N GLY A 20 -12.99 3.00 -7.84
CA GLY A 20 -13.82 1.88 -7.37
C GLY A 20 -13.12 0.52 -7.41
N VAL A 21 -11.84 0.45 -7.80
CA VAL A 21 -11.03 -0.76 -7.74
C VAL A 21 -10.15 -0.74 -6.49
N LYS A 22 -10.22 -1.79 -5.68
CA LYS A 22 -9.35 -1.96 -4.51
C LYS A 22 -8.01 -2.56 -4.94
N ILE A 23 -6.92 -1.86 -4.64
CA ILE A 23 -5.56 -2.20 -5.03
C ILE A 23 -4.71 -2.44 -3.78
N ARG A 24 -3.89 -3.50 -3.82
CA ARG A 24 -2.83 -3.81 -2.86
C ARG A 24 -1.48 -3.66 -3.57
N ILE A 25 -0.57 -2.86 -3.02
CA ILE A 25 0.76 -2.62 -3.58
C ILE A 25 1.62 -3.88 -3.38
N ALA A 26 1.81 -4.65 -4.44
CA ALA A 26 2.16 -6.06 -4.33
C ALA A 26 3.65 -6.36 -4.06
N ASP A 27 4.52 -5.36 -4.20
CA ASP A 27 5.96 -5.46 -3.95
C ASP A 27 6.35 -5.12 -2.50
N ILE A 28 5.40 -4.70 -1.66
CA ILE A 28 5.65 -4.32 -0.27
C ILE A 28 4.63 -4.88 0.72
N ASP A 29 4.96 -4.82 2.01
CA ASP A 29 4.05 -4.96 3.15
C ASP A 29 4.19 -3.75 4.07
N THR A 30 3.06 -3.23 4.56
CA THR A 30 3.02 -2.16 5.56
C THR A 30 2.27 -2.58 6.81
N PRO A 31 2.53 -1.91 7.95
CA PRO A 31 1.74 -2.11 9.17
C PRO A 31 0.25 -1.82 8.93
N GLU A 32 -0.64 -2.72 9.35
CA GLU A 32 -2.08 -2.50 9.22
C GLU A 32 -2.59 -1.55 10.31
N ILE A 33 -3.37 -0.54 9.90
CA ILE A 33 -3.97 0.43 10.84
C ILE A 33 -5.34 0.01 11.36
N SER A 34 -5.99 -0.96 10.71
CA SER A 34 -7.34 -1.39 11.08
C SER A 34 -7.34 -2.31 12.30
N GLU A 35 -6.31 -3.15 12.44
CA GLU A 35 -6.19 -4.13 13.53
C GLU A 35 -4.72 -4.24 14.01
N PRO A 36 -4.11 -3.14 14.50
CA PRO A 36 -2.72 -3.15 14.95
C PRO A 36 -2.54 -4.01 16.20
N ARG A 37 -1.42 -4.73 16.29
CA ARG A 37 -1.06 -5.58 17.44
C ARG A 37 -0.37 -4.81 18.56
N CYS A 38 0.24 -3.66 18.25
CA CYS A 38 0.86 -2.77 19.23
C CYS A 38 0.85 -1.30 18.75
N ASP A 39 1.06 -0.36 19.67
CA ASP A 39 1.06 1.08 19.38
C ASP A 39 2.13 1.47 18.36
N TYR A 40 3.29 0.81 18.39
CA TYR A 40 4.36 1.03 17.42
C TYR A 40 3.92 0.68 16.00
N GLU A 41 3.25 -0.46 15.82
CA GLU A 41 2.69 -0.88 14.54
C GLU A 41 1.67 0.14 14.02
N TYR A 42 0.75 0.58 14.89
CA TYR A 42 -0.24 1.59 14.53
C TYR A 42 0.40 2.92 14.09
N GLN A 43 1.35 3.44 14.86
CA GLN A 43 2.05 4.69 14.53
C GLN A 43 2.83 4.58 13.22
N LEU A 44 3.51 3.46 13.00
CA LEU A 44 4.24 3.22 11.75
C LEU A 44 3.28 3.10 10.56
N GLY A 45 2.16 2.41 10.74
CA GLY A 45 1.10 2.27 9.72
C GLY A 45 0.47 3.62 9.37
N MET A 46 0.21 4.49 10.34
CA MET A 46 -0.29 5.84 10.09
C MET A 46 0.71 6.68 9.30
N ARG A 47 2.01 6.60 9.62
CA ARG A 47 3.07 7.27 8.86
C ARG A 47 3.14 6.75 7.42
N ALA A 48 3.10 5.42 7.23
CA ALA A 48 3.08 4.80 5.91
C ALA A 48 1.86 5.24 5.09
N THR A 49 0.68 5.28 5.72
CA THR A 49 -0.59 5.71 5.10
C THR A 49 -0.52 7.15 4.63
N HIS A 50 -0.07 8.08 5.49
CA HIS A 50 0.09 9.48 5.13
C HIS A 50 1.10 9.65 4.00
N ARG A 51 2.21 8.91 4.06
CA ARG A 51 3.22 8.97 3.02
C ARG A 51 2.71 8.46 1.68
N LEU A 52 1.95 7.36 1.67
CA LEU A 52 1.33 6.86 0.44
C LEU A 52 0.37 7.89 -0.17
N VAL A 53 -0.41 8.61 0.65
CA VAL A 53 -1.27 9.71 0.17
C VAL A 53 -0.44 10.79 -0.54
N GLU A 54 0.66 11.24 0.07
CA GLU A 54 1.56 12.23 -0.56
C GLU A 54 2.13 11.72 -1.88
N LEU A 55 2.61 10.47 -1.90
CA LEU A 55 3.20 9.88 -3.08
C LEU A 55 2.19 9.79 -4.21
N LEU A 56 0.97 9.28 -3.97
CA LEU A 56 -0.08 9.17 -4.98
C LEU A 56 -0.55 10.55 -5.48
N ASN A 57 -0.63 11.56 -4.60
CA ASN A 57 -1.01 12.92 -4.98
C ASN A 57 0.10 13.73 -5.67
N GLY A 58 1.37 13.30 -5.57
CA GLY A 58 2.53 13.98 -6.14
C GLY A 58 2.63 13.97 -7.68
N GLY A 59 1.60 13.47 -8.38
CA GLY A 59 1.52 13.46 -9.85
C GLY A 59 1.03 12.12 -10.42
N PRO A 60 1.04 11.96 -11.75
CA PRO A 60 0.65 10.71 -12.38
C PRO A 60 1.50 9.52 -11.91
N PHE A 61 0.88 8.34 -11.88
CA PHE A 61 1.54 7.07 -11.59
C PHE A 61 0.99 5.99 -12.51
N GLU A 62 1.74 4.90 -12.66
CA GLU A 62 1.38 3.73 -13.44
C GLU A 62 1.13 2.54 -12.51
N LEU A 63 0.16 1.70 -12.89
CA LEU A 63 -0.11 0.44 -12.22
C LEU A 63 0.38 -0.71 -13.09
N ARG A 64 1.38 -1.43 -12.60
CA ARG A 64 1.94 -2.61 -13.30
C ARG A 64 1.47 -3.89 -12.63
N THR A 65 1.18 -4.91 -13.41
CA THR A 65 0.92 -6.26 -12.88
C THR A 65 2.22 -6.88 -12.37
N ILE A 66 2.12 -7.82 -11.44
CA ILE A 66 3.26 -8.58 -10.93
C ILE A 66 2.97 -10.07 -10.99
N GLY A 67 3.93 -10.84 -11.49
CA GLY A 67 3.78 -12.30 -11.64
C GLY A 67 2.55 -12.70 -12.46
N SER A 68 2.00 -13.87 -12.16
CA SER A 68 0.81 -14.43 -12.83
C SER A 68 -0.51 -14.17 -12.09
N ARG A 69 -0.45 -13.66 -10.86
CA ARG A 69 -1.63 -13.48 -10.00
C ARG A 69 -2.11 -12.04 -10.05
N ASP A 70 -3.27 -11.80 -10.66
CA ASP A 70 -3.86 -10.46 -10.80
C ASP A 70 -4.62 -10.00 -9.55
N GLU A 71 -5.14 -10.96 -8.77
CA GLU A 71 -5.97 -10.71 -7.59
C GLU A 71 -5.58 -11.61 -6.42
N ASP A 72 -5.69 -11.08 -5.20
CA ASP A 72 -5.61 -11.89 -3.99
C ASP A 72 -6.94 -12.56 -3.63
N GLN A 73 -6.94 -13.36 -2.56
CA GLN A 73 -8.13 -14.10 -2.10
C GLN A 73 -9.26 -13.19 -1.58
N TYR A 74 -8.97 -11.89 -1.37
CA TYR A 74 -9.93 -10.89 -0.90
C TYR A 74 -10.44 -10.01 -2.04
N GLY A 75 -10.13 -10.34 -3.30
CA GLY A 75 -10.52 -9.59 -4.49
C GLY A 75 -9.78 -8.27 -4.68
N ARG A 76 -8.61 -8.08 -4.02
CA ARG A 76 -7.76 -6.90 -4.27
C ARG A 76 -6.90 -7.14 -5.50
N LYS A 77 -6.88 -6.17 -6.40
CA LYS A 77 -5.94 -6.16 -7.52
C LYS A 77 -4.51 -6.00 -7.00
N LEU A 78 -3.61 -6.88 -7.42
CA LEU A 78 -2.20 -6.85 -7.07
C LEU A 78 -1.46 -5.99 -8.10
N ARG A 79 -0.94 -4.84 -7.68
CA ARG A 79 -0.23 -3.90 -8.57
C ARG A 79 1.07 -3.42 -7.97
N VAL A 80 2.07 -3.20 -8.80
CA VAL A 80 3.23 -2.37 -8.45
C VAL A 80 2.93 -0.95 -8.91
N VAL A 81 3.03 0.01 -7.98
CA VAL A 81 2.74 1.41 -8.25
C VAL A 81 4.05 2.11 -8.60
N THR A 82 4.15 2.68 -9.80
CA THR A 82 5.39 3.28 -10.28
C THR A 82 5.22 4.71 -10.77
N ARG A 83 6.26 5.53 -10.66
CA ARG A 83 6.33 6.87 -11.27
C ARG A 83 7.70 7.04 -11.92
N GLY A 84 7.73 7.33 -13.22
CA GLY A 84 8.99 7.48 -13.97
C GLY A 84 9.87 6.24 -13.88
N GLY A 85 9.27 5.04 -13.87
CA GLY A 85 9.99 3.77 -13.76
C GLY A 85 10.49 3.39 -12.36
N ARG A 86 10.19 4.19 -11.32
CA ARG A 86 10.56 3.90 -9.93
C ARG A 86 9.34 3.42 -9.14
N SER A 87 9.48 2.38 -8.32
CA SER A 87 8.41 1.95 -7.42
C SER A 87 8.19 2.96 -6.30
N LEU A 88 6.93 3.35 -6.09
CA LEU A 88 6.54 4.12 -4.90
C LEU A 88 6.56 3.23 -3.65
N GLY A 89 6.42 1.90 -3.82
CA GLY A 89 6.58 0.95 -2.73
C GLY A 89 8.02 0.87 -2.25
N ASP A 90 8.99 0.75 -3.16
CA ASP A 90 10.42 0.79 -2.80
C ASP A 90 10.80 2.08 -2.08
N GLN A 91 10.15 3.19 -2.44
CA GLN A 91 10.33 4.44 -1.72
C GLN A 91 9.86 4.33 -0.26
N LEU A 92 8.68 3.77 0.00
CA LEU A 92 8.20 3.51 1.38
C LEU A 92 9.16 2.58 2.14
N VAL A 93 9.73 1.58 1.48
CA VAL A 93 10.73 0.67 2.08
C VAL A 93 11.99 1.44 2.45
N SER A 94 12.52 2.26 1.55
CA SER A 94 13.74 3.06 1.82
C SER A 94 13.54 4.09 2.93
N GLU A 95 12.31 4.57 3.13
CA GLU A 95 11.93 5.49 4.20
C GLU A 95 11.63 4.76 5.53
N GLY A 96 11.74 3.43 5.55
CA GLY A 96 11.51 2.59 6.75
C GLY A 96 10.04 2.46 7.14
N LEU A 97 9.11 2.71 6.21
CA LEU A 97 7.66 2.68 6.41
C LEU A 97 7.01 1.38 5.91
N ALA A 98 7.75 0.60 5.13
CA ALA A 98 7.32 -0.67 4.56
C ALA A 98 8.47 -1.70 4.57
N ARG A 99 8.14 -2.96 4.34
CA ARG A 99 9.11 -4.03 4.03
C ARG A 99 8.86 -4.52 2.62
N THR A 100 9.91 -4.98 1.93
CA THR A 100 9.75 -5.69 0.66
C THR A 100 8.92 -6.96 0.87
N TRP A 101 7.97 -7.22 -0.01
CA TRP A 101 7.13 -8.41 0.08
C TRP A 101 7.95 -9.67 -0.18
N THR A 102 8.00 -10.58 0.80
CA THR A 102 8.75 -11.85 0.73
C THR A 102 7.85 -13.07 0.55
N GLY A 103 6.55 -12.87 0.28
CA GLY A 103 5.55 -13.94 0.16
C GLY A 103 4.76 -14.21 1.44
N ARG A 104 5.12 -13.58 2.56
CA ARG A 104 4.38 -13.64 3.82
C ARG A 104 4.46 -12.31 4.57
N ARG A 105 3.46 -12.06 5.41
CA ARG A 105 3.50 -10.97 6.38
C ARG A 105 4.46 -11.30 7.51
N GLU A 106 5.15 -10.27 7.99
CA GLU A 106 6.02 -10.35 9.15
C GLU A 106 5.49 -9.43 10.26
N PRO A 107 5.76 -9.76 11.54
CA PRO A 107 5.27 -8.93 12.63
C PRO A 107 6.07 -7.62 12.72
N TRP A 108 5.36 -6.57 13.14
CA TRP A 108 5.89 -5.21 13.35
C TRP A 108 6.14 -4.90 14.84
N CYS A 109 5.65 -5.79 15.69
CA CYS A 109 6.02 -5.98 17.08
C CYS A 109 6.94 -7.24 17.12
#